data_AF-A0A7C7E7V4-F1
#
_entry.id   AF-A0A7C7E7V4-F1
#
_cell.length_a   1.000
_cell.length_b   1.000
_cell.length_c   1.000
_cell.angle_alpha   90.00
_cell.angle_beta   90.00
_cell.angle_gamma   90.00
#
_symmetry.space_group_name_H-M   'P 1'
#
loop_
_entity.id
_entity.type
_entity.pdbx_description
1 polymer ?
#
loop_
_entity_poly.entity_id
_entity_poly.type
_entity_poly.pdbx_seq_one_letter_code
_entity_poly.pdbx_strand_id
1 'polypeptide(L)'
;IISKNFPVRIIKEVYYETKPKTIVLSKEEAKNIAFEKALKELEKVLGPQSKIVNKKESYVIIQDKILRANITAEVLEEIGMKEKISYIGGEH
;
A
#
# COMPACT_ATOMS: atom_id res chain seq x y z
N ILE A 1 28.23 38.25 36.52
CA ILE A 1 27.91 38.41 35.08
C ILE A 1 27.23 37.12 34.64
N ILE A 2 25.91 37.17 34.42
CA ILE A 2 25.07 36.00 34.13
C ILE A 2 25.34 35.61 32.67
N SER A 3 26.00 34.48 32.41
CA SER A 3 26.18 34.02 31.04
C SER A 3 24.84 33.49 30.53
N LYS A 4 24.27 34.21 29.56
CA LYS A 4 23.05 33.88 28.83
C LYS A 4 22.96 32.38 28.52
N ASN A 5 21.90 31.74 29.01
CA ASN A 5 21.37 30.49 28.48
C ASN A 5 21.24 30.62 26.95
N PHE A 6 22.17 30.02 26.20
CA PHE A 6 21.95 29.76 24.78
C PHE A 6 21.18 28.44 24.68
N PRO A 7 19.91 28.43 24.23
CA PRO A 7 19.17 27.20 24.02
C PRO A 7 19.65 26.55 22.71
N VAL A 8 20.87 26.02 22.70
CA VAL A 8 21.39 25.28 21.55
C VAL A 8 20.72 23.91 21.54
N ARG A 9 19.87 23.68 20.54
CA ARG A 9 19.28 22.36 20.28
C ARG A 9 20.12 21.64 19.24
N ILE A 10 20.87 20.62 19.65
CA ILE A 10 21.60 19.75 18.72
C ILE A 10 20.59 18.74 18.15
N ILE A 11 20.35 18.79 16.85
CA ILE A 11 19.54 17.81 16.12
C ILE A 11 20.50 16.82 15.47
N LYS A 12 20.39 15.54 15.81
CA LYS A 12 21.17 14.45 15.21
C LYS A 12 20.24 13.60 14.35
N GLU A 13 20.28 13.81 13.05
CA GLU A 13 19.54 13.01 12.08
C GLU A 13 20.42 11.83 11.64
N VAL A 14 19.88 10.61 11.72
CA VAL A 14 20.54 9.38 11.28
C VAL A 14 19.77 8.84 10.09
N TYR A 15 20.40 8.85 8.92
CA TYR A 15 19.81 8.32 7.70
C TYR A 15 20.33 6.90 7.45
N TYR A 16 19.42 5.96 7.25
CA TYR A 16 19.75 4.58 6.91
C TYR A 16 19.61 4.37 5.41
N GLU A 17 20.65 3.85 4.78
CA GLU A 17 20.59 3.43 3.38
C GLU A 17 19.79 2.13 3.27
N THR A 18 18.71 2.15 2.49
CA THR A 18 17.90 0.95 2.21
C THR A 18 18.54 0.20 1.04
N LYS A 19 19.24 -0.89 1.34
CA LYS A 19 19.78 -1.77 0.28
C LYS A 19 18.68 -2.67 -0.29
N PRO A 20 18.50 -2.75 -1.61
CA PRO A 20 17.56 -3.67 -2.21
C PRO A 20 17.99 -5.11 -1.94
N LYS A 21 17.10 -5.90 -1.34
CA LYS A 21 17.33 -7.33 -1.08
C LYS A 21 16.82 -8.13 -2.28
N THR A 22 17.73 -8.79 -3.00
CA THR A 22 17.34 -9.75 -4.03
C THR A 22 16.87 -11.03 -3.37
N ILE A 23 15.65 -11.46 -3.69
CA ILE A 23 15.07 -12.71 -3.19
C ILE A 23 14.82 -13.59 -4.41
N VAL A 24 15.37 -14.80 -4.40
CA VAL A 24 15.09 -15.82 -5.41
C VAL A 24 13.81 -16.52 -4.97
N LEU A 25 12.77 -16.40 -5.77
CA LEU A 25 11.46 -17.00 -5.51
C LEU A 25 11.14 -18.00 -6.63
N SER A 26 10.46 -19.08 -6.27
CA SER A 26 9.78 -19.90 -7.25
C SER A 26 8.66 -19.09 -7.93
N LYS A 27 8.23 -19.55 -9.10
CA LYS A 27 7.11 -18.94 -9.83
C LYS A 27 5.82 -18.91 -9.01
N GLU A 28 5.61 -19.90 -8.16
CA GLU A 28 4.41 -20.03 -7.32
C GLU A 28 4.47 -19.07 -6.12
N GLU A 29 5.60 -18.99 -5.43
CA GLU A 29 5.79 -18.01 -4.35
C GLU A 29 5.67 -16.57 -4.87
N ALA A 30 6.24 -16.28 -6.04
CA ALA A 30 6.13 -14.97 -6.67
C ALA A 30 4.67 -14.61 -7.01
N LYS A 31 3.87 -15.58 -7.45
CA LYS A 31 2.43 -15.39 -7.69
C LYS A 31 1.69 -15.10 -6.38
N ASN A 32 1.91 -15.91 -5.35
CA ASN A 32 1.23 -15.76 -4.07
C ASN A 32 1.52 -14.38 -3.46
N ILE A 33 2.79 -13.96 -3.47
CA ILE A 33 3.19 -12.63 -3.00
C ILE A 33 2.53 -11.53 -3.83
N ALA A 34 2.45 -11.68 -5.15
CA ALA A 34 1.82 -10.69 -6.01
C ALA A 34 0.30 -10.58 -5.76
N PHE A 35 -0.39 -11.71 -5.58
CA PHE A 35 -1.82 -11.73 -5.25
C PHE A 35 -2.11 -11.18 -3.86
N GLU A 36 -1.33 -11.55 -2.84
CA GLU A 36 -1.48 -10.98 -1.50
C GLU A 36 -1.31 -9.47 -1.50
N LYS A 37 -0.32 -8.94 -2.23
CA LYS A 37 -0.13 -7.50 -2.37
C LYS A 37 -1.30 -6.84 -3.06
N ALA A 38 -1.77 -7.40 -4.18
CA ALA A 38 -2.91 -6.88 -4.91
C ALA A 38 -4.18 -6.86 -4.04
N LEU A 39 -4.41 -7.91 -3.23
CA LEU A 39 -5.55 -7.98 -2.33
C LEU A 39 -5.46 -6.94 -1.22
N LYS A 40 -4.29 -6.76 -0.61
CA LYS A 40 -4.08 -5.73 0.42
C LYS A 40 -4.28 -4.32 -0.12
N GLU A 41 -3.83 -4.03 -1.34
CA GLU A 41 -4.09 -2.72 -1.96
C GLU A 41 -5.57 -2.54 -2.30
N LEU A 42 -6.25 -3.60 -2.73
CA LEU A 42 -7.70 -3.58 -2.96
C LEU A 42 -8.47 -3.30 -1.67
N GLU A 43 -8.15 -3.99 -0.56
CA GLU A 43 -8.81 -3.81 0.73
C GLU A 43 -8.72 -2.38 1.27
N LYS A 44 -7.63 -1.65 0.97
CA LYS A 44 -7.47 -0.23 1.37
C LYS A 44 -8.47 0.72 0.71
N VAL A 45 -8.99 0.35 -0.46
CA VAL A 45 -9.93 1.20 -1.21
C VAL A 45 -11.38 0.76 -1.04
N LEU A 46 -11.62 -0.40 -0.40
CA LEU A 46 -12.97 -0.83 -0.07
C LEU A 46 -13.51 -0.02 1.12
N GLY A 47 -14.78 0.37 1.07
CA GLY A 47 -15.46 1.00 2.21
C GLY A 47 -15.48 0.08 3.45
N PRO A 48 -15.60 0.64 4.66
CA PRO A 48 -15.44 -0.10 5.93
C PRO A 48 -16.45 -1.24 6.16
N GLN A 49 -17.57 -1.24 5.43
CA GLN A 49 -18.59 -2.30 5.47
C GLN A 49 -18.77 -3.02 4.14
N SER A 50 -17.80 -2.87 3.25
CA SER A 50 -17.79 -3.54 1.96
C SER A 50 -17.64 -5.04 2.12
N LYS A 51 -18.54 -5.80 1.51
CA LYS A 51 -18.44 -7.26 1.46
C LYS A 51 -18.09 -7.71 0.04
N ILE A 52 -16.94 -8.35 -0.11
CA ILE A 52 -16.59 -9.03 -1.37
C ILE A 52 -17.56 -10.20 -1.56
N VAL A 53 -18.33 -10.17 -2.65
CA VAL A 53 -19.26 -11.24 -3.03
C VAL A 53 -18.63 -12.23 -3.99
N ASN A 54 -17.69 -11.76 -4.81
CA ASN A 54 -16.99 -12.58 -5.78
C ASN A 54 -15.59 -12.01 -6.05
N LYS A 55 -14.66 -12.89 -6.43
CA LYS A 55 -13.29 -12.52 -6.77
C LYS A 55 -12.79 -13.36 -7.93
N LYS A 56 -12.19 -12.70 -8.92
CA LYS A 56 -11.48 -13.32 -10.03
C LYS A 56 -10.00 -12.94 -9.95
N GLU A 57 -9.16 -13.95 -10.05
CA GLU A 57 -7.71 -13.81 -10.00
C GLU A 57 -7.14 -14.24 -11.35
N SER A 58 -6.23 -13.45 -11.89
CA SER A 58 -5.48 -13.78 -13.10
C SER A 58 -4.05 -13.28 -12.99
N TYR A 59 -3.16 -13.84 -13.78
CA TYR A 59 -1.79 -13.36 -13.86
C TYR A 59 -1.30 -13.38 -15.30
N VAL A 60 -0.40 -12.45 -15.61
CA VAL A 60 0.32 -12.40 -16.88
C VAL A 60 1.81 -12.25 -16.62
N ILE A 61 2.63 -12.84 -17.48
CA ILE A 61 4.08 -12.69 -17.44
C ILE A 61 4.47 -11.83 -18.63
N ILE A 62 5.13 -10.71 -18.37
CA ILE A 62 5.53 -9.73 -19.36
C ILE A 62 7.03 -9.90 -19.58
N GLN A 63 7.41 -10.21 -20.83
CA GLN A 63 8.80 -10.34 -21.27
C GLN A 63 9.65 -11.29 -20.41
N ASP A 64 9.05 -12.35 -19.87
CA ASP A 64 9.69 -13.35 -18.97
C ASP A 64 10.38 -12.78 -17.72
N LYS A 65 10.13 -11.51 -17.40
CA LYS A 65 10.80 -10.78 -16.31
C LYS A 65 9.84 -10.26 -15.26
N ILE A 66 8.61 -9.93 -15.66
CA ILE A 66 7.65 -9.27 -14.79
C ILE A 66 6.41 -10.15 -14.65
N LEU A 67 6.09 -10.53 -13.42
CA LEU A 67 4.82 -11.17 -13.10
C LEU A 67 3.83 -10.11 -12.64
N ARG A 68 2.73 -9.95 -13.36
CA ARG A 68 1.62 -9.07 -12.99
C ARG A 68 0.43 -9.92 -12.56
N ALA A 69 0.05 -9.80 -11.30
CA ALA A 69 -1.21 -10.33 -10.78
C ALA A 69 -2.31 -9.28 -10.96
N ASN A 70 -3.49 -9.72 -11.41
CA ASN A 70 -4.69 -8.90 -11.48
C ASN A 70 -5.76 -9.55 -10.62
N ILE A 71 -6.34 -8.77 -9.71
CA ILE A 71 -7.50 -9.17 -8.91
C ILE A 71 -8.67 -8.26 -9.30
N THR A 72 -9.80 -8.87 -9.61
CA THR A 72 -11.07 -8.16 -9.80
C THR A 72 -12.05 -8.71 -8.79
N ALA A 73 -12.61 -7.84 -7.95
CA ALA A 73 -13.61 -8.21 -6.95
C ALA A 73 -14.94 -7.52 -7.26
N GLU A 74 -16.03 -8.26 -7.07
CA GLU A 74 -17.37 -7.71 -7.01
C GLU A 74 -17.70 -7.50 -5.53
N VAL A 75 -18.21 -6.32 -5.18
CA VAL A 75 -18.37 -5.88 -3.81
C VAL A 75 -19.77 -5.32 -3.60
N LEU A 76 -20.40 -5.69 -2.48
CA LEU A 76 -21.61 -5.03 -1.99
C LEU A 76 -21.20 -3.94 -1.01
N GLU A 77 -21.57 -2.72 -1.30
CA GLU A 77 -21.35 -1.56 -0.46
C GLU A 77 -22.66 -1.12 0.21
N GLU A 78 -22.62 -0.86 1.51
CA GLU A 78 -23.76 -0.29 2.22
C GLU A 78 -23.77 1.24 2.07
N ILE A 79 -24.50 1.71 1.06
CA ILE A 79 -24.64 3.15 0.73
C ILE A 79 -25.59 3.91 1.67
N GLY A 80 -26.15 3.25 2.69
CA GLY A 80 -27.13 3.81 3.63
C GLY A 80 -26.51 4.55 4.82
N MET A 81 -25.19 4.48 5.01
CA MET A 81 -24.50 5.12 6.13
C MET A 81 -23.86 6.44 5.70
N LYS A 82 -24.16 7.52 6.45
CA LYS A 82 -23.59 8.85 6.27
C LYS A 82 -22.12 8.84 6.68
N GLU A 83 -21.22 8.51 5.76
CA GLU A 83 -19.81 8.82 5.93
C GLU A 83 -19.48 10.19 5.33
N LYS A 84 -18.65 10.96 6.04
CA LYS A 84 -18.19 12.27 5.58
C LYS A 84 -17.25 12.06 4.41
N ILE A 85 -17.63 12.53 3.22
CA ILE A 85 -16.76 12.57 2.06
C ILE A 85 -15.60 13.53 2.38
N SER A 86 -14.42 12.99 2.72
CA SER A 86 -13.19 13.78 2.79
C SER A 86 -12.50 13.72 1.44
N TYR A 87 -12.85 14.67 0.57
CA TYR A 87 -12.10 14.95 -0.64
C TYR A 87 -10.76 15.60 -0.27
N ILE A 88 -9.65 14.87 -0.47
CA ILE A 88 -8.31 15.45 -0.50
C ILE A 88 -7.89 15.48 -1.97
N GLY A 89 -8.58 16.30 -2.77
CA GLY A 89 -8.15 16.65 -4.12
C GLY A 89 -7.51 18.02 -4.08
N GLY A 90 -6.37 18.12 -4.77
CA GLY A 90 -5.37 19.17 -4.59
C GLY A 90 -5.83 20.60 -4.83
N GLU A 91 -5.23 21.50 -4.06
CA GLU A 91 -5.07 22.89 -4.41
C GLU A 91 -3.57 23.17 -4.58
N HIS A 92 -3.24 23.62 -5.81
CA HIS A 92 -2.12 24.44 -6.28
C HIS A 92 -0.68 24.17 -5.81
#